data_AF-A0A975KSM8-F1
#
_entry.id   AF-A0A975KSM8-F1
#
_cell.length_a   1.000
_cell.length_b   1.000
_cell.length_c   1.000
_cell.angle_alpha   90.00
_cell.angle_beta   90.00
_cell.angle_gamma   90.00
#
_symmetry.space_group_name_H-M   'P 1'
#
loop_
_entity.id
_entity.type
_entity.pdbx_description
1 polymer ?
#
loop_
_entity_poly.entity_id
_entity_poly.type
_entity_poly.pdbx_seq_one_letter_code
_entity_poly.pdbx_strand_id
1 'polypeptide(L)'
;MAKLATLIFIYADIFIALGFYAYLLGIKKRIGFQLGMNISIVMGGMTAMLAGVLLISQYPFHFTLITIISTLIGLGVGALFGLLFDYQTFVTGLTNGMVIGIMAPMIGTVIEMPSVFIIFIHGLFALCLLAISISIRRA
;
A
#
# COMPACT_ATOMS: atom_id res chain seq x y z
N MET A 1 -18.41 11.18 12.97
CA MET A 1 -16.99 11.22 13.40
C MET A 1 -16.14 10.16 12.71
N ALA A 2 -16.61 8.90 12.57
CA ALA A 2 -15.87 7.84 11.86
C ALA A 2 -15.45 8.21 10.42
N LYS A 3 -16.33 8.83 9.62
CA LYS A 3 -16.02 9.26 8.25
C LYS A 3 -14.89 10.31 8.15
N LEU A 4 -14.77 11.19 9.14
CA LEU A 4 -13.71 12.20 9.14
C LEU A 4 -12.37 11.56 9.49
N ALA A 5 -12.36 10.65 10.47
CA ALA A 5 -11.18 9.88 10.84
C ALA A 5 -10.65 9.05 9.67
N THR A 6 -11.52 8.34 8.95
CA THR A 6 -11.11 7.54 7.79
C THR A 6 -10.54 8.39 6.65
N LEU A 7 -11.07 9.60 6.41
CA LEU A 7 -10.48 10.52 5.44
C LEU A 7 -9.08 10.97 5.87
N ILE A 8 -8.89 11.32 7.15
CA ILE A 8 -7.57 11.69 7.69
C ILE A 8 -6.56 10.54 7.49
N PHE A 9 -6.97 9.30 7.73
CA PHE A 9 -6.12 8.12 7.49
C PHE A 9 -5.73 7.98 6.01
N ILE A 10 -6.69 8.10 5.08
CA ILE A 10 -6.39 8.06 3.64
C ILE A 10 -5.37 9.14 3.24
N TYR A 11 -5.57 10.39 3.70
CA TYR A 11 -4.62 11.46 3.43
C TYR A 11 -3.25 11.17 4.03
N ALA A 12 -3.19 10.68 5.27
CA ALA A 12 -1.94 10.31 5.92
C ALA A 12 -1.20 9.22 5.15
N ASP A 13 -1.89 8.17 4.70
CA ASP A 13 -1.31 7.08 3.91
C ASP A 13 -0.72 7.59 2.59
N ILE A 14 -1.42 8.49 1.90
CA ILE A 14 -0.93 9.12 0.66
C ILE A 14 0.34 9.94 0.93
N PHE A 15 0.35 10.76 1.98
CA PHE A 15 1.52 11.56 2.34
C PHE A 15 2.71 10.68 2.74
N ILE A 16 2.48 9.60 3.48
CA ILE A 16 3.51 8.64 3.87
C ILE A 16 4.06 7.94 2.62
N ALA A 17 3.20 7.46 1.72
CA ALA A 17 3.62 6.82 0.49
C ALA A 17 4.43 7.76 -0.40
N LEU A 18 3.99 9.01 -0.58
CA LEU A 18 4.72 10.01 -1.37
C LEU A 18 6.05 10.40 -0.72
N GLY A 19 6.08 10.60 0.59
CA GLY A 19 7.31 10.89 1.32
C GLY A 19 8.31 9.74 1.23
N PHE A 20 7.84 8.51 1.33
CA PHE A 20 8.67 7.32 1.18
C PHE A 20 9.19 7.15 -0.27
N TYR A 21 8.36 7.46 -1.26
CA TYR A 21 8.78 7.49 -2.67
C TYR A 21 9.90 8.51 -2.91
N ALA A 22 9.74 9.74 -2.38
CA ALA A 22 10.75 10.79 -2.47
C ALA A 22 12.06 10.40 -1.75
N TYR A 23 11.95 9.75 -0.59
CA TYR A 23 13.11 9.21 0.13
C TYR A 23 13.86 8.20 -0.74
N LEU A 24 13.15 7.21 -1.30
CA LEU A 24 13.77 6.17 -2.15
C LEU A 24 14.40 6.72 -3.41
N LEU A 25 13.83 7.77 -4.03
CA LEU A 25 14.40 8.42 -5.21
C LEU A 25 15.86 8.86 -4.98
N GLY A 26 16.18 9.37 -3.79
CA GLY A 26 17.53 9.82 -3.44
C GLY A 26 18.55 8.69 -3.21
N ILE A 27 18.08 7.50 -2.83
CA ILE A 27 18.94 6.36 -2.44
C ILE A 27 18.83 5.16 -3.38
N LYS A 28 18.04 5.25 -4.46
CA LYS A 28 17.76 4.15 -5.40
C LYS A 28 19.00 3.41 -5.91
N LYS A 29 20.13 4.11 -6.05
CA LYS A 29 21.40 3.54 -6.54
C LYS A 29 22.09 2.58 -5.55
N ARG A 30 21.71 2.58 -4.27
CA ARG A 30 22.28 1.70 -3.24
C ARG A 30 21.43 0.46 -2.97
N ILE A 31 20.24 0.39 -3.56
CA ILE A 31 19.27 -0.65 -3.25
C ILE A 31 19.53 -1.82 -4.20
N GLY A 32 19.83 -2.99 -3.63
CA GLY A 32 19.97 -4.23 -4.39
C GLY A 32 18.64 -4.71 -4.96
N PHE A 33 18.72 -5.55 -6.00
CA PHE A 33 17.58 -6.02 -6.76
C PHE A 33 16.47 -6.67 -5.91
N GLN A 34 16.83 -7.60 -5.01
CA GLN A 34 15.86 -8.27 -4.13
C GLN A 34 15.18 -7.31 -3.14
N LEU A 35 15.92 -6.31 -2.64
CA LEU A 35 15.37 -5.32 -1.73
C LEU A 35 14.40 -4.39 -2.47
N GLY A 36 14.75 -3.96 -3.69
CA GLY A 36 13.84 -3.20 -4.56
C GLY A 36 12.54 -3.94 -4.85
N MET A 37 12.63 -5.26 -5.10
CA MET A 37 11.47 -6.14 -5.26
C MET A 37 10.55 -6.14 -4.05
N ASN A 38 11.11 -6.36 -2.85
CA ASN A 38 10.33 -6.37 -1.62
C ASN A 38 9.69 -5.00 -1.34
N ILE A 39 10.38 -3.90 -1.62
CA ILE A 39 9.85 -2.54 -1.48
C ILE A 39 8.63 -2.33 -2.36
N SER A 40 8.74 -2.68 -3.65
CA SER A 40 7.65 -2.51 -4.61
C SER A 40 6.42 -3.38 -4.25
N ILE A 41 6.66 -4.63 -3.84
CA ILE A 41 5.62 -5.55 -3.35
C ILE A 41 4.90 -4.96 -2.13
N VAL A 42 5.65 -4.53 -1.11
CA VAL A 42 5.08 -4.00 0.14
C VAL A 42 4.32 -2.72 -0.11
N MET A 43 4.88 -1.78 -0.88
CA MET A 43 4.22 -0.50 -1.15
C MET A 43 2.97 -0.67 -2.00
N GLY A 44 3.02 -1.47 -3.06
CA GLY A 44 1.84 -1.76 -3.88
C GLY A 44 0.76 -2.49 -3.09
N GLY A 45 1.16 -3.51 -2.33
CA GLY A 45 0.24 -4.33 -1.55
C GLY A 45 -0.43 -3.58 -0.40
N MET A 46 0.36 -2.95 0.48
CA MET A 46 -0.17 -2.30 1.67
C MET A 46 -1.02 -1.08 1.33
N THR A 47 -0.65 -0.29 0.31
CA THR A 47 -1.46 0.86 -0.11
C THR A 47 -2.77 0.43 -0.76
N ALA A 48 -2.77 -0.64 -1.57
CA ALA A 48 -4.00 -1.23 -2.09
C ALA A 48 -4.90 -1.74 -0.96
N MET A 49 -4.31 -2.42 0.03
CA MET A 49 -5.01 -2.97 1.17
C MET A 49 -5.66 -1.90 2.04
N LEU A 50 -4.90 -0.87 2.40
CA LEU A 50 -5.39 0.28 3.16
C LEU A 50 -6.51 1.01 2.41
N ALA A 51 -6.29 1.34 1.13
CA ALA A 51 -7.29 2.02 0.31
C ALA A 51 -8.58 1.19 0.18
N GLY A 52 -8.46 -0.11 -0.11
CA GLY A 52 -9.61 -1.00 -0.28
C GLY A 52 -10.44 -1.16 0.99
N VAL A 53 -9.78 -1.41 2.13
CA VAL A 53 -10.45 -1.58 3.43
C VAL A 53 -11.09 -0.28 3.91
N LEU A 54 -10.40 0.86 3.76
CA LEU A 54 -10.95 2.16 4.17
C LEU A 54 -12.12 2.61 3.30
N LEU A 55 -12.07 2.38 1.99
CA LEU A 55 -13.14 2.74 1.06
C LEU A 55 -14.38 1.89 1.28
N ILE A 56 -14.25 0.56 1.41
CA ILE A 56 -15.40 -0.33 1.62
C ILE A 56 -16.06 -0.11 2.98
N SER A 57 -15.26 0.26 4.00
CA SER A 57 -15.80 0.67 5.31
C SER A 57 -16.67 1.93 5.22
N GLN A 58 -16.40 2.82 4.26
CA GLN A 58 -17.21 4.03 4.03
C GLN A 58 -18.41 3.81 3.10
N TYR A 59 -18.25 2.96 2.08
CA TYR A 59 -19.25 2.74 1.03
C TYR A 59 -19.56 1.23 0.86
N PRO A 60 -20.18 0.58 1.84
CA PRO A 60 -20.36 -0.88 1.84
C PRO A 60 -21.20 -1.41 0.65
N PHE A 61 -22.07 -0.57 0.07
CA PHE A 61 -22.93 -0.95 -1.06
C PHE A 61 -22.26 -0.83 -2.43
N HIS A 62 -21.02 -0.32 -2.52
CA HIS A 62 -20.31 -0.09 -3.78
C HIS A 62 -19.10 -1.01 -3.94
N PHE A 63 -19.27 -2.29 -3.61
CA PHE A 63 -18.19 -3.29 -3.62
C PHE A 63 -17.40 -3.31 -4.95
N THR A 64 -18.08 -3.48 -6.09
CA THR A 64 -17.43 -3.58 -7.40
C THR A 64 -16.58 -2.36 -7.76
N LEU A 65 -17.12 -1.15 -7.52
CA LEU A 65 -16.40 0.09 -7.81
C LEU A 65 -15.17 0.26 -6.91
N ILE A 66 -15.30 -0.11 -5.64
CA ILE A 66 -14.20 -0.02 -4.68
C ILE A 66 -13.10 -1.02 -5.00
N THR A 67 -13.45 -2.24 -5.44
CA THR A 67 -12.47 -3.20 -5.94
C THR A 67 -11.71 -2.63 -7.13
N ILE A 68 -12.40 -2.08 -8.13
CA ILE A 68 -11.74 -1.48 -9.30
C ILE A 68 -10.79 -0.36 -8.85
N ILE A 69 -11.23 0.54 -7.96
CA ILE A 69 -10.41 1.66 -7.48
C ILE A 69 -9.20 1.15 -6.68
N SER A 70 -9.40 0.20 -5.75
CA SER A 70 -8.32 -0.37 -4.94
C SER A 70 -7.29 -1.10 -5.80
N THR A 71 -7.73 -1.86 -6.80
CA THR A 71 -6.86 -2.50 -7.78
C THR A 71 -6.07 -1.47 -8.59
N LEU A 72 -6.69 -0.40 -9.07
CA LEU A 72 -5.99 0.66 -9.80
C LEU A 72 -4.96 1.39 -8.94
N ILE A 73 -5.28 1.65 -7.66
CA ILE A 73 -4.34 2.24 -6.70
C ILE A 73 -3.17 1.29 -6.47
N GLY A 74 -3.43 0.01 -6.22
CA GLY A 74 -2.39 -1.00 -6.02
C GLY A 74 -1.48 -1.17 -7.22
N LEU A 75 -2.06 -1.26 -8.42
CA LEU A 75 -1.35 -1.28 -9.70
C LEU A 75 -0.47 -0.05 -9.84
N GLY A 76 -1.04 1.15 -9.66
CA GLY A 76 -0.34 2.41 -9.85
C GLY A 76 0.82 2.58 -8.86
N VAL A 77 0.58 2.35 -7.57
CA VAL A 77 1.62 2.47 -6.54
C VAL A 77 2.69 1.39 -6.72
N GLY A 78 2.30 0.12 -6.89
CA GLY A 78 3.25 -0.98 -7.10
C GLY A 78 4.15 -0.74 -8.32
N ALA A 79 3.54 -0.31 -9.43
CA ALA A 79 4.24 0.04 -10.67
C ALA A 79 5.19 1.23 -10.47
N LEU A 80 4.74 2.32 -9.85
CA LEU A 80 5.56 3.51 -9.61
C LEU A 80 6.79 3.19 -8.75
N PHE A 81 6.60 2.46 -7.64
CA PHE A 81 7.72 2.04 -6.80
C PHE A 81 8.62 1.03 -7.50
N GLY A 82 8.09 0.18 -8.37
CA GLY A 82 8.90 -0.79 -9.08
C GLY A 82 9.73 -0.20 -10.22
N LEU A 83 9.20 0.83 -10.89
CA LEU A 83 9.90 1.58 -11.95
C LEU A 83 11.17 2.29 -11.44
N LEU A 84 11.26 2.55 -10.13
CA LEU A 84 12.46 3.14 -9.52
C LEU A 84 13.71 2.28 -9.65
N PHE A 85 13.54 0.96 -9.78
CA PHE A 85 14.61 -0.02 -9.74
C PHE A 85 14.83 -0.65 -11.12
N ASP A 86 13.93 -1.54 -11.55
CA ASP A 86 14.10 -2.36 -12.76
C ASP A 86 12.74 -2.82 -13.31
N TYR A 87 12.72 -3.26 -14.58
CA TYR A 87 11.51 -3.75 -15.24
C TYR A 87 10.88 -4.97 -14.54
N GLN A 88 11.70 -5.92 -14.06
CA GLN A 88 11.18 -7.08 -13.34
C GLN A 88 10.50 -6.65 -12.02
N THR A 89 11.10 -5.69 -11.31
CA THR A 89 10.54 -5.12 -10.09
C THR A 89 9.22 -4.39 -10.36
N PHE A 90 9.13 -3.66 -11.49
CA PHE A 90 7.88 -3.07 -11.97
C PHE A 90 6.77 -4.10 -12.17
N VAL A 91 7.05 -5.19 -12.89
CA VAL A 91 6.05 -6.25 -13.14
C VAL A 91 5.62 -6.93 -11.84
N THR A 92 6.57 -7.20 -10.93
CA THR A 92 6.26 -7.82 -9.64
C THR A 92 5.40 -6.90 -8.76
N GLY A 93 5.72 -5.62 -8.70
CA GLY A 93 4.92 -4.62 -7.98
C GLY A 93 3.51 -4.49 -8.53
N LEU A 94 3.39 -4.44 -9.86
CA LEU A 94 2.12 -4.32 -10.57
C LEU A 94 1.24 -5.55 -10.31
N THR A 95 1.77 -6.76 -10.49
CA THR A 95 1.01 -8.00 -10.27
C THR A 95 0.60 -8.18 -8.82
N ASN A 96 1.49 -7.90 -7.86
CA ASN A 96 1.16 -8.01 -6.45
C ASN A 96 0.12 -6.95 -6.02
N GLY A 97 0.30 -5.69 -6.45
CA GLY A 97 -0.66 -4.62 -6.18
C GLY A 97 -2.05 -4.92 -6.74
N MET A 98 -2.12 -5.54 -7.93
CA MET A 98 -3.38 -6.01 -8.52
C MET A 98 -4.07 -7.05 -7.64
N VAL A 99 -3.35 -8.13 -7.28
CA VAL A 99 -3.90 -9.25 -6.49
C VAL A 99 -4.43 -8.74 -5.15
N ILE A 100 -3.62 -7.96 -4.44
CA ILE A 100 -4.02 -7.44 -3.13
C ILE A 100 -5.16 -6.43 -3.26
N GLY A 101 -5.17 -5.57 -4.29
CA GLY A 101 -6.27 -4.63 -4.51
C GLY A 101 -7.61 -5.30 -4.82
N ILE A 102 -7.60 -6.46 -5.49
CA ILE A 102 -8.82 -7.26 -5.68
C ILE A 102 -9.32 -7.83 -4.34
N MET A 103 -8.39 -8.31 -3.51
CA MET A 103 -8.70 -8.99 -2.25
C MET A 103 -9.04 -8.03 -1.10
N ALA A 104 -8.52 -6.81 -1.12
CA ALA A 104 -8.63 -5.87 0.00
C ALA A 104 -10.06 -5.51 0.41
N PRO A 105 -10.99 -5.20 -0.53
CA PRO A 105 -12.37 -4.90 -0.15
C PRO A 105 -13.10 -6.11 0.45
N MET A 106 -12.77 -7.33 0.00
CA MET A 106 -13.38 -8.56 0.56
C MET A 106 -13.09 -8.68 2.04
N ILE A 107 -11.83 -8.48 2.44
CA ILE A 107 -11.42 -8.46 3.84
C ILE A 107 -12.19 -7.36 4.58
N GLY A 108 -12.29 -6.18 3.99
CA GLY A 108 -13.01 -5.04 4.56
C GLY A 108 -14.48 -5.30 4.89
N THR A 109 -15.19 -6.12 4.09
CA THR A 109 -16.63 -6.40 4.30
C THR A 109 -16.93 -7.37 5.45
N VAL A 110 -15.98 -8.24 5.81
CA VAL A 110 -16.20 -9.33 6.77
C VAL A 110 -15.83 -8.92 8.21
N ILE A 111 -15.19 -7.76 8.39
CA ILE A 111 -14.69 -7.32 9.70
C ILE A 111 -15.82 -6.81 10.60
N GLU A 112 -15.97 -7.44 11.76
CA GLU A 112 -16.92 -7.01 12.80
C GLU A 112 -16.44 -5.77 13.58
N MET A 113 -15.12 -5.63 13.77
CA MET A 113 -14.48 -4.51 14.49
C MET A 113 -13.56 -3.67 13.58
N PRO A 114 -14.13 -2.85 12.67
CA PRO A 114 -13.37 -2.16 11.63
C PRO A 114 -12.30 -1.22 12.20
N SER A 115 -12.59 -0.52 13.30
CA SER A 115 -11.64 0.42 13.91
C SER A 115 -10.35 -0.26 14.41
N VAL A 116 -10.47 -1.43 15.05
CA VAL A 116 -9.31 -2.17 15.58
C VAL A 116 -8.46 -2.70 14.44
N PHE A 117 -9.11 -3.23 13.40
CA PHE A 117 -8.44 -3.78 12.23
C PHE A 117 -7.70 -2.70 11.43
N ILE A 118 -8.31 -1.52 11.25
CA ILE A 118 -7.69 -0.39 10.57
C ILE A 118 -6.41 0.05 11.31
N ILE A 119 -6.48 0.21 12.63
CA ILE A 119 -5.31 0.58 13.44
C ILE A 119 -4.21 -0.49 13.33
N PHE A 120 -4.59 -1.77 13.37
CA PHE A 120 -3.66 -2.88 13.23
C PHE A 120 -2.94 -2.87 11.87
N ILE A 121 -3.66 -2.69 10.76
CA ILE A 121 -3.03 -2.62 9.43
C ILE A 121 -2.11 -1.40 9.31
N HIS A 122 -2.52 -0.23 9.81
CA HIS A 122 -1.64 0.95 9.78
C HIS A 122 -0.37 0.73 10.60
N GLY A 123 -0.48 0.08 11.76
CA GLY A 123 0.67 -0.32 12.57
C GLY A 123 1.60 -1.28 11.82
N LEU A 124 1.03 -2.26 11.12
CA LEU A 124 1.78 -3.20 10.29
C LEU A 124 2.47 -2.49 9.12
N PHE A 125 1.79 -1.56 8.46
CA PHE A 125 2.36 -0.76 7.38
C PHE A 125 3.54 0.09 7.87
N ALA A 126 3.40 0.78 9.00
CA ALA A 126 4.48 1.52 9.62
C ALA A 126 5.68 0.62 10.00
N LEU A 127 5.41 -0.58 10.54
CA LEU A 127 6.45 -1.56 10.85
C LEU A 127 7.20 -2.01 9.59
N CYS A 128 6.49 -2.27 8.49
CA CYS A 128 7.11 -2.62 7.21
C CYS A 128 8.00 -1.48 6.69
N LEU A 129 7.55 -0.22 6.77
CA LEU A 129 8.36 0.94 6.37
C LEU A 129 9.63 1.08 7.22
N LEU A 130 9.53 0.86 8.53
CA LEU A 130 10.69 0.86 9.42
C LEU A 130 11.66 -0.27 9.08
N ALA A 131 11.15 -1.49 8.86
CA ALA A 131 11.97 -2.63 8.48
C ALA A 131 12.73 -2.39 7.17
N ILE A 132 12.04 -1.85 6.15
CA ILE A 132 12.68 -1.45 4.88
C ILE A 132 13.74 -0.36 5.13
N SER A 133 13.41 0.68 5.90
CA SER A 133 14.34 1.79 6.18
C SER A 133 15.60 1.31 6.90
N ILE A 134 15.47 0.37 7.84
CA ILE A 134 16.62 -0.24 8.54
C ILE A 134 17.42 -1.11 7.57
N SER A 135 16.75 -1.91 6.73
CA SER A 135 17.43 -2.77 5.74
C SER A 135 18.23 -1.96 4.73
N ILE A 136 17.71 -0.80 4.30
CA ILE A 136 18.40 0.12 3.39
C ILE A 136 19.68 0.67 4.02
N ARG A 137 19.67 0.97 5.33
CA ARG A 137 20.86 1.49 6.03
C ARG A 137 21.97 0.44 6.23
N ARG A 138 21.62 -0.84 6.16
CA ARG A 138 22.56 -1.96 6.33
C ARG A 138 23.09 -2.52 5.01
N ALA A 139 22.51 -2.12 3.88
CA ALA A 139 22.94 -2.47 2.53
C ALA A 139 24.00 -1.48 2.01
#